data_AF-A0A397TX40-F1
#
_entry.id   AF-A0A397TX40-F1
#
_cell.length_a   1.000
_cell.length_b   1.000
_cell.length_c   1.000
_cell.angle_alpha   90.00
_cell.angle_beta   90.00
_cell.angle_gamma   90.00
#
_symmetry.space_group_name_H-M   'P 1'
#
loop_
_entity.id
_entity.type
_entity.pdbx_description
1 polymer ?
#
loop_
_entity_poly.entity_id
_entity_poly.type
_entity_poly.pdbx_seq_one_letter_code
_entity_poly.pdbx_strand_id
1 'polypeptide(L)'
;MLIARVPSYNACYKEDNKALLNCTKTLENESRRTFDYEMKRERNIKRSSDPLEKELSYHGLVYMPKIRKRNPQALIKKKQVFERADIDINAQNLASRTSTTNTTTEDANESIALQLARLKSIIKDPPPAKLNPNGWPDKDVYDPELDKIFWWRNDHVLNEFHEYWHLVIVRGDDNTRKNRDGEIFIHTHRQLLARSVLSTPILIHNTRVHFTARPANQTLHDIVEIVNGKVSVYTISDLEEERQSLIEWVDGGTNIKHPIPLKRVDSDASILGLDAALHFHLIGHKVLSRIMNPYTINRVLTGPRAGIRDPLFLKWHRYVDNIFLRWQNYLGPSDFHHDAPNVTIRTTDIILSFTDVLFKVYPDGQKDEWSEFGKNTFGGSNFDVDFTNSPIVTNELHTKMKYREYVWREDLFDKENISYVFPRDWHYFLRVTNEVNVTSIITFRIFIVPEVFSDSIVHWIELDKFKKILRPLEKTVIVRELDKSIIIRKPAQKTESQFDESQIIPNLQKTNSGLTAQALSEKLFCHCGWPYHMILPRGTKGEGTKFKMIVFISDGTNDMVPLYDQCGSTVLCGAEKWYDKFPDIRPMGYPFNRPFKDGSYEKTFKGLHNVAIKDVAIIWKDDDFSEF
;
A
#
# COMPACT_ATOMS: atom_id res chain seq x y z
N MET A 1 6.41 -47.48 19.02
CA MET A 1 6.28 -47.65 20.48
C MET A 1 6.11 -46.25 21.07
N LEU A 2 5.01 -45.96 21.77
CA LEU A 2 4.70 -44.64 22.35
C LEU A 2 5.76 -44.19 23.38
N ILE A 3 6.03 -42.87 23.45
CA ILE A 3 5.90 -41.97 24.62
C ILE A 3 6.34 -40.53 24.24
N ALA A 4 5.63 -39.53 24.77
CA ALA A 4 5.71 -38.09 24.48
C ALA A 4 6.94 -37.35 25.05
N ARG A 5 7.27 -36.17 24.48
CA ARG A 5 7.75 -34.99 25.23
C ARG A 5 7.51 -33.64 24.52
N VAL A 6 7.19 -32.67 25.37
CA VAL A 6 6.71 -31.28 25.24
C VAL A 6 7.90 -30.29 25.13
N PRO A 7 7.73 -29.04 24.63
CA PRO A 7 8.80 -28.13 24.22
C PRO A 7 9.68 -27.61 25.36
N SER A 8 10.96 -27.39 25.07
CA SER A 8 11.91 -26.68 25.92
C SER A 8 11.68 -25.16 25.85
N TYR A 9 11.32 -24.55 26.98
CA TYR A 9 11.31 -23.09 27.20
C TYR A 9 12.56 -22.70 27.98
N ASN A 10 13.37 -21.78 27.44
CA ASN A 10 14.49 -21.16 28.14
C ASN A 10 14.27 -19.64 28.21
N ALA A 11 13.95 -19.11 29.39
CA ALA A 11 14.39 -17.79 29.89
C ALA A 11 13.81 -17.52 31.30
N CYS A 12 14.56 -17.86 32.35
CA CYS A 12 14.41 -17.26 33.68
C CYS A 12 15.82 -17.06 34.24
N TYR A 13 16.37 -15.86 34.14
CA TYR A 13 17.65 -15.52 34.77
C TYR A 13 17.46 -14.49 35.89
N LYS A 14 17.98 -14.89 37.06
CA LYS A 14 18.35 -14.17 38.30
C LYS A 14 17.37 -14.07 39.49
N GLU A 15 17.73 -14.88 40.49
CA GLU A 15 17.97 -14.58 41.92
C GLU A 15 16.84 -13.97 42.77
N ASP A 16 15.72 -14.69 42.91
CA ASP A 16 15.03 -14.71 44.21
C ASP A 16 14.10 -15.95 44.37
N ASN A 17 14.36 -16.79 45.36
CA ASN A 17 13.67 -18.09 45.53
C ASN A 17 12.18 -17.97 45.95
N LYS A 18 11.71 -16.79 46.37
CA LYS A 18 10.28 -16.52 46.61
C LYS A 18 9.51 -16.11 45.36
N ALA A 19 10.18 -15.53 44.36
CA ALA A 19 9.56 -15.16 43.09
C ALA A 19 9.29 -16.39 42.21
N LEU A 20 10.14 -17.42 42.31
CA LEU A 20 9.99 -18.68 41.58
C LEU A 20 8.67 -19.40 41.89
N LEU A 21 8.29 -19.50 43.18
CA LEU A 21 7.10 -20.23 43.63
C LEU A 21 5.77 -19.52 43.29
N ASN A 22 5.79 -18.18 43.18
CA ASN A 22 4.64 -17.41 42.74
C ASN A 22 4.48 -17.43 41.21
N CYS A 23 5.58 -17.52 40.47
CA CYS A 23 5.55 -17.62 39.01
C CYS A 23 5.02 -18.99 38.55
N THR A 24 5.45 -20.10 39.19
CA THR A 24 4.90 -21.45 38.91
C THR A 24 3.40 -21.53 39.22
N LYS A 25 2.94 -20.96 40.34
CA LYS A 25 1.52 -20.94 40.70
C LYS A 25 0.65 -20.07 39.80
N THR A 26 1.20 -18.99 39.24
CA THR A 26 0.46 -18.09 38.35
C THR A 26 0.35 -18.70 36.95
N LEU A 27 1.43 -19.30 36.45
CA LEU A 27 1.47 -19.99 35.16
C LEU A 27 0.69 -21.32 35.17
N GLU A 28 0.68 -22.06 36.28
CA GLU A 28 -0.21 -23.23 36.46
C GLU A 28 -1.68 -22.82 36.55
N ASN A 29 -2.00 -21.69 37.18
CA ASN A 29 -3.37 -21.17 37.26
C ASN A 29 -3.87 -20.61 35.93
N GLU A 30 -3.02 -19.97 35.12
CA GLU A 30 -3.40 -19.48 33.78
C GLU A 30 -3.49 -20.62 32.75
N SER A 31 -2.62 -21.61 32.83
CA SER A 31 -2.69 -22.81 31.99
C SER A 31 -3.91 -23.68 32.37
N ARG A 32 -4.22 -23.84 33.67
CA ARG A 32 -5.47 -24.45 34.13
C ARG A 32 -6.69 -23.64 33.73
N ARG A 33 -6.68 -22.30 33.83
CA ARG A 33 -7.80 -21.45 33.39
C ARG A 33 -8.05 -21.54 31.89
N THR A 34 -6.99 -21.63 31.09
CA THR A 34 -7.11 -21.74 29.63
C THR A 34 -7.58 -23.14 29.21
N PHE A 35 -7.05 -24.19 29.86
CA PHE A 35 -7.51 -25.57 29.67
C PHE A 35 -8.95 -25.78 30.17
N ASP A 36 -9.32 -25.21 31.33
CA ASP A 36 -10.69 -25.24 31.86
C ASP A 36 -11.66 -24.37 31.05
N TYR A 37 -11.17 -23.30 30.40
CA TYR A 37 -11.94 -22.47 29.47
C TYR A 37 -12.22 -23.21 28.17
N GLU A 38 -11.21 -23.86 27.58
CA GLU A 38 -11.35 -24.72 26.40
C GLU A 38 -12.20 -25.97 26.69
N MET A 39 -12.02 -26.63 27.85
CA MET A 39 -12.86 -27.74 28.31
C MET A 39 -14.29 -27.32 28.64
N LYS A 40 -14.52 -26.13 29.20
CA LYS A 40 -15.87 -25.56 29.37
C LYS A 40 -16.48 -25.17 28.03
N ARG A 41 -15.68 -24.72 27.07
CA ARG A 41 -16.12 -24.38 25.70
C ARG A 41 -16.53 -25.63 24.94
N GLU A 42 -15.75 -26.71 25.00
CA GLU A 42 -16.13 -28.03 24.47
C GLU A 42 -17.35 -28.63 25.18
N ARG A 43 -17.46 -28.50 26.51
CA ARG A 43 -18.65 -28.94 27.27
C ARG A 43 -19.89 -28.10 26.96
N ASN A 44 -19.74 -26.80 26.66
CA ASN A 44 -20.83 -25.92 26.26
C ASN A 44 -21.25 -26.15 24.79
N ILE A 45 -20.32 -26.50 23.90
CA ILE A 45 -20.60 -26.95 22.52
C ILE A 45 -21.38 -28.28 22.54
N LYS A 46 -21.01 -29.23 23.41
CA LYS A 46 -21.78 -30.47 23.64
C LYS A 46 -23.19 -30.22 24.22
N ARG A 47 -23.40 -29.08 24.90
CA ARG A 47 -24.69 -28.68 25.50
C ARG A 47 -25.49 -27.65 24.68
N SER A 48 -25.00 -27.21 23.51
CA SER A 48 -25.77 -26.31 22.63
C SER A 48 -27.05 -27.03 22.16
N SER A 49 -28.19 -26.36 22.29
CA SER A 49 -29.48 -26.81 21.75
C SER A 49 -29.68 -26.33 20.31
N ASP A 50 -28.72 -25.60 19.74
CA ASP A 50 -28.72 -25.17 18.34
C ASP A 50 -28.17 -26.32 17.47
N PRO A 51 -29.01 -26.96 16.63
CA PRO A 51 -28.58 -28.06 15.78
C PRO A 51 -27.45 -27.66 14.83
N LEU A 52 -27.43 -26.41 14.36
CA LEU A 52 -26.48 -25.91 13.39
C LEU A 52 -25.06 -25.79 13.98
N GLU A 53 -24.92 -25.33 15.23
CA GLU A 53 -23.60 -25.24 15.90
C GLU A 53 -22.98 -26.62 16.16
N LYS A 54 -23.80 -27.62 16.52
CA LYS A 54 -23.34 -28.99 16.74
C LYS A 54 -22.86 -29.64 15.45
N GLU A 55 -23.58 -29.40 14.36
CA GLU A 55 -23.26 -29.95 13.04
C GLU A 55 -22.01 -29.29 12.43
N LEU A 56 -21.86 -27.96 12.58
CA LEU A 56 -20.66 -27.23 12.16
C LEU A 56 -19.41 -27.67 12.94
N SER A 57 -19.52 -27.85 14.26
CA SER A 57 -18.42 -28.28 15.12
C SER A 57 -18.01 -29.75 14.89
N TYR A 58 -18.94 -30.64 14.57
CA TYR A 58 -18.65 -32.04 14.22
C TYR A 58 -17.89 -32.15 12.89
N HIS A 59 -17.97 -31.12 12.04
CA HIS A 59 -17.35 -31.06 10.71
C HIS A 59 -16.17 -30.08 10.60
N GLY A 60 -15.65 -29.54 11.71
CA GLY A 60 -14.48 -28.67 11.73
C GLY A 60 -14.72 -27.23 11.23
N LEU A 61 -15.98 -26.81 11.06
CA LEU A 61 -16.37 -25.46 10.66
C LEU A 61 -16.64 -24.61 11.90
N VAL A 62 -16.01 -23.43 12.00
CA VAL A 62 -16.15 -22.55 13.17
C VAL A 62 -17.33 -21.61 12.99
N TYR A 63 -18.39 -21.81 13.78
CA TYR A 63 -19.44 -20.81 13.98
C TYR A 63 -18.93 -19.69 14.90
N MET A 64 -19.02 -18.44 14.46
CA MET A 64 -18.76 -17.26 15.29
C MET A 64 -20.10 -16.73 15.82
N PRO A 65 -20.42 -16.90 17.12
CA PRO A 65 -21.67 -16.37 17.65
C PRO A 65 -21.63 -14.84 17.71
N LYS A 66 -22.80 -14.20 17.60
CA LYS A 66 -22.97 -12.78 17.90
C LYS A 66 -22.29 -12.45 19.24
N ILE A 67 -21.44 -11.42 19.26
CA ILE A 67 -21.05 -10.77 20.51
C ILE A 67 -22.34 -10.42 21.24
N ARG A 68 -22.57 -11.05 22.41
CA ARG A 68 -23.69 -10.71 23.29
C ARG A 68 -23.58 -9.22 23.59
N LYS A 69 -24.48 -8.41 23.02
CA LYS A 69 -24.77 -7.07 23.55
C LYS A 69 -25.07 -7.26 25.04
N ARG A 70 -24.22 -6.70 25.91
CA ARG A 70 -24.53 -6.62 27.34
C ARG A 70 -25.89 -5.94 27.50
N ASN A 71 -26.70 -6.49 28.39
CA ASN A 71 -28.10 -6.20 28.59
C ASN A 71 -28.36 -4.67 28.73
N PRO A 72 -29.12 -4.03 27.81
CA PRO A 72 -29.47 -2.60 27.89
C PRO A 72 -30.43 -2.24 29.03
N GLN A 73 -30.98 -3.22 29.75
CA GLN A 73 -32.01 -3.00 30.77
C GLN A 73 -31.51 -2.43 32.11
N ALA A 74 -30.21 -2.14 32.26
CA ALA A 74 -29.68 -1.47 33.45
C ALA A 74 -29.74 0.07 33.39
N LEU A 75 -30.25 0.67 32.30
CA LEU A 75 -30.42 2.12 32.15
C LEU A 75 -31.85 2.46 31.67
N ILE A 76 -32.85 2.02 32.42
CA ILE A 76 -34.22 2.54 32.29
C ILE A 76 -34.46 3.48 33.47
N LYS A 77 -34.50 4.80 33.21
CA LYS A 77 -35.44 5.74 33.86
C LYS A 77 -35.34 7.14 33.23
N LYS A 78 -36.48 7.59 32.67
CA LYS A 78 -36.79 8.91 32.05
C LYS A 78 -36.18 9.07 30.65
N LYS A 79 -36.92 9.37 29.57
CA LYS A 79 -38.29 9.88 29.41
C LYS A 79 -38.74 9.54 27.98
N GLN A 80 -40.00 9.11 27.86
CA GLN A 80 -40.79 9.03 26.63
C GLN A 80 -40.92 10.42 25.95
N VAL A 81 -41.27 10.44 24.65
CA VAL A 81 -42.48 11.10 24.07
C VAL A 81 -42.35 11.26 22.53
N PHE A 82 -43.26 10.59 21.80
CA PHE A 82 -43.79 10.77 20.42
C PHE A 82 -42.84 10.60 19.21
N GLU A 83 -43.01 9.60 18.33
CA GLU A 83 -44.01 9.37 17.24
C GLU A 83 -43.86 10.25 15.98
N ARG A 84 -43.60 9.55 14.84
CA ARG A 84 -44.02 9.77 13.42
C ARG A 84 -43.91 11.19 12.84
N ALA A 85 -43.39 11.42 11.64
CA ALA A 85 -43.41 10.67 10.39
C ALA A 85 -42.33 11.25 9.44
N ASP A 86 -41.79 10.46 8.52
CA ASP A 86 -41.24 10.92 7.22
C ASP A 86 -41.05 9.67 6.34
N ILE A 87 -42.06 9.35 5.51
CA ILE A 87 -42.11 9.56 4.05
C ILE A 87 -41.01 8.78 3.32
N ASP A 88 -41.41 7.55 3.03
CA ASP A 88 -40.81 6.58 2.13
C ASP A 88 -41.07 7.02 0.68
N ILE A 89 -40.00 7.36 -0.07
CA ILE A 89 -40.02 7.42 -1.55
C ILE A 89 -38.76 6.73 -2.09
N ASN A 90 -38.99 5.47 -2.48
CA ASN A 90 -38.41 4.75 -3.63
C ASN A 90 -36.91 4.43 -3.65
N ALA A 91 -36.58 3.37 -2.91
CA ALA A 91 -35.74 2.30 -3.43
C ALA A 91 -36.53 1.44 -4.46
N GLN A 92 -36.58 1.89 -5.71
CA GLN A 92 -36.87 1.03 -6.86
C GLN A 92 -35.84 1.32 -7.95
N ASN A 93 -34.91 0.38 -8.10
CA ASN A 93 -34.15 -0.03 -9.31
C ASN A 93 -32.69 -0.39 -9.03
N LEU A 94 -32.45 -1.24 -8.02
CA LEU A 94 -31.32 -2.18 -8.04
C LEU A 94 -31.79 -3.54 -7.51
N ALA A 95 -32.81 -4.06 -8.16
CA ALA A 95 -33.15 -5.48 -8.18
C ALA A 95 -33.13 -5.94 -9.65
N SER A 96 -32.65 -7.17 -9.86
CA SER A 96 -32.33 -7.85 -11.13
C SER A 96 -30.93 -7.53 -11.66
N ARG A 97 -29.96 -8.44 -11.70
CA ARG A 97 -29.98 -9.90 -11.71
C ARG A 97 -28.84 -10.47 -10.86
N THR A 98 -29.17 -11.00 -9.69
CA THR A 98 -28.63 -12.30 -9.29
C THR A 98 -29.17 -13.31 -10.30
N SER A 99 -28.34 -14.22 -10.82
CA SER A 99 -28.87 -15.36 -11.58
C SER A 99 -29.63 -16.29 -10.62
N THR A 100 -30.89 -15.98 -10.35
CA THR A 100 -31.85 -16.98 -9.93
C THR A 100 -32.14 -17.84 -11.16
N THR A 101 -31.50 -19.00 -11.24
CA THR A 101 -32.11 -20.11 -11.96
C THR A 101 -33.49 -20.33 -11.34
N ASN A 102 -34.55 -20.13 -12.11
CA ASN A 102 -35.91 -20.48 -11.73
C ASN A 102 -36.00 -22.00 -11.56
N THR A 103 -35.66 -22.50 -10.39
CA THR A 103 -36.19 -23.78 -9.89
C THR A 103 -37.63 -23.53 -9.48
N THR A 104 -38.52 -24.26 -10.12
CA THR A 104 -39.96 -24.34 -9.80
C THR A 104 -40.17 -24.50 -8.30
N THR A 105 -41.26 -23.92 -7.81
CA THR A 105 -41.65 -23.72 -6.40
C THR A 105 -41.93 -24.99 -5.58
N GLU A 106 -41.30 -26.13 -5.91
CA GLU A 106 -41.23 -27.33 -5.07
C GLU A 106 -39.86 -27.51 -4.38
N ASP A 107 -38.80 -26.80 -4.81
CA ASP A 107 -37.45 -26.91 -4.22
C ASP A 107 -37.17 -25.95 -3.04
N ALA A 108 -38.15 -25.14 -2.63
CA ALA A 108 -37.98 -24.06 -1.65
C ALA A 108 -37.83 -24.52 -0.18
N ASN A 109 -37.66 -25.82 0.08
CA ASN A 109 -37.42 -26.37 1.41
C ASN A 109 -36.28 -27.41 1.41
N GLU A 110 -35.26 -27.20 0.57
CA GLU A 110 -34.03 -27.96 0.71
C GLU A 110 -33.29 -27.48 1.98
N SER A 111 -33.22 -28.36 2.99
CA SER A 111 -32.50 -28.09 4.25
C SER A 111 -31.07 -27.62 3.97
N ILE A 112 -30.56 -26.68 4.78
CA ILE A 112 -29.14 -26.28 4.78
C ILE A 112 -28.22 -27.52 4.79
N ALA A 113 -28.65 -28.62 5.42
CA ALA A 113 -27.94 -29.90 5.44
C ALA A 113 -27.86 -30.58 4.05
N LEU A 114 -28.90 -30.50 3.21
CA LEU A 114 -28.87 -31.03 1.85
C LEU A 114 -28.01 -30.15 0.93
N GLN A 115 -28.09 -28.82 1.07
CA GLN A 115 -27.23 -27.89 0.34
C GLN A 115 -25.74 -28.14 0.69
N LEU A 116 -25.43 -28.34 1.98
CA LEU A 116 -24.11 -28.74 2.45
C LEU A 116 -23.68 -30.13 1.96
N ALA A 117 -24.60 -31.10 1.86
CA ALA A 117 -24.31 -32.43 1.35
C ALA A 117 -24.01 -32.43 -0.16
N ARG A 118 -24.73 -31.61 -0.93
CA ARG A 118 -24.49 -31.40 -2.35
C ARG A 118 -23.16 -30.70 -2.61
N LEU A 119 -22.84 -29.66 -1.82
CA LEU A 119 -21.52 -29.03 -1.79
C LEU A 119 -20.42 -30.07 -1.50
N LYS A 120 -20.56 -30.90 -0.46
CA LYS A 120 -19.60 -31.96 -0.09
C LYS A 120 -19.34 -32.98 -1.22
N SER A 121 -20.33 -33.26 -2.07
CA SER A 121 -20.17 -34.22 -3.19
C SER A 121 -19.30 -33.69 -4.34
N ILE A 122 -19.09 -32.37 -4.40
CA ILE A 122 -18.28 -31.67 -5.41
C ILE A 122 -16.87 -31.38 -4.87
N ILE A 123 -16.69 -31.39 -3.55
CA ILE A 123 -15.48 -30.94 -2.85
C ILE A 123 -14.48 -32.09 -2.65
N LYS A 124 -13.30 -31.97 -3.28
CA LYS A 124 -12.08 -32.63 -2.80
C LYS A 124 -11.14 -31.56 -2.29
N ASP A 125 -10.92 -31.52 -0.98
CA ASP A 125 -9.88 -30.65 -0.41
C ASP A 125 -8.54 -31.03 -1.03
N PRO A 126 -7.80 -30.08 -1.65
CA PRO A 126 -6.44 -30.37 -2.04
C PRO A 126 -5.63 -30.67 -0.77
N PRO A 127 -4.68 -31.63 -0.82
CA PRO A 127 -3.91 -31.99 0.35
C PRO A 127 -3.18 -30.75 0.90
N PRO A 128 -3.15 -30.58 2.24
CA PRO A 128 -2.44 -29.47 2.85
C PRO A 128 -0.96 -29.49 2.43
N ALA A 129 -0.41 -28.31 2.14
CA ALA A 129 1.00 -28.18 1.82
C ALA A 129 1.84 -28.71 2.99
N LYS A 130 2.74 -29.67 2.73
CA LYS A 130 3.73 -30.09 3.72
C LYS A 130 4.70 -28.93 3.94
N LEU A 131 4.77 -28.45 5.18
CA LEU A 131 5.73 -27.43 5.59
C LEU A 131 6.90 -28.12 6.32
N ASN A 132 8.09 -27.61 6.06
CA ASN A 132 9.32 -27.95 6.79
C ASN A 132 9.29 -27.31 8.19
N PRO A 133 10.14 -27.77 9.13
CA PRO A 133 10.27 -27.19 10.48
C PRO A 133 10.61 -25.70 10.49
N ASN A 134 11.16 -25.19 9.39
CA ASN A 134 11.49 -23.80 9.15
C ASN A 134 10.26 -22.95 8.72
N GLY A 135 9.07 -23.55 8.65
CA GLY A 135 7.80 -22.91 8.30
C GLY A 135 7.57 -22.66 6.81
N TRP A 136 8.52 -23.06 5.96
CA TRP A 136 8.44 -22.96 4.51
C TRP A 136 7.94 -24.28 3.90
N PRO A 137 7.30 -24.26 2.71
CA PRO A 137 7.10 -25.50 1.96
C PRO A 137 8.46 -26.08 1.56
N ASP A 138 8.46 -27.26 0.94
CA ASP A 138 9.69 -27.83 0.41
C ASP A 138 10.40 -26.84 -0.52
N LYS A 139 11.75 -26.82 -0.52
CA LYS A 139 12.51 -25.87 -1.34
C LYS A 139 12.22 -26.04 -2.83
N ASP A 140 11.89 -27.26 -3.24
CA ASP A 140 11.45 -27.60 -4.59
C ASP A 140 10.10 -26.93 -4.97
N VAL A 141 9.30 -26.52 -3.97
CA VAL A 141 8.01 -25.82 -4.15
C VAL A 141 8.20 -24.31 -4.09
N TYR A 142 8.95 -23.81 -3.11
CA TYR A 142 9.34 -22.41 -3.03
C TYR A 142 10.61 -22.29 -2.19
N ASP A 143 11.66 -21.76 -2.81
CA ASP A 143 12.89 -21.39 -2.13
C ASP A 143 12.96 -19.86 -2.01
N PRO A 144 12.85 -19.27 -0.80
CA PRO A 144 13.07 -17.84 -0.61
C PRO A 144 14.47 -17.39 -1.07
N GLU A 145 15.45 -18.28 -1.12
CA GLU A 145 16.80 -17.98 -1.62
C GLU A 145 16.80 -17.65 -3.11
N LEU A 146 15.87 -18.24 -3.87
CA LEU A 146 15.72 -17.97 -5.30
C LEU A 146 14.83 -16.75 -5.57
N ASP A 147 14.18 -16.20 -4.55
CA ASP A 147 13.27 -15.07 -4.66
C ASP A 147 14.00 -13.73 -4.58
N LYS A 148 14.36 -13.23 -5.76
CA LYS A 148 15.14 -12.00 -5.97
C LYS A 148 14.50 -10.72 -5.41
N ILE A 149 13.20 -10.74 -5.09
CA ILE A 149 12.44 -9.61 -4.53
C ILE A 149 11.82 -9.95 -3.16
N PHE A 150 12.31 -10.99 -2.47
CA PHE A 150 11.87 -11.34 -1.12
C PHE A 150 12.06 -10.17 -0.15
N TRP A 151 13.24 -9.55 -0.14
CA TRP A 151 13.57 -8.39 0.71
C TRP A 151 12.56 -7.25 0.54
N TRP A 152 12.10 -7.00 -0.70
CA TRP A 152 11.17 -5.92 -1.01
C TRP A 152 9.76 -6.28 -0.54
N ARG A 153 9.27 -7.48 -0.88
CA ARG A 153 7.89 -7.89 -0.52
C ARG A 153 7.70 -8.15 0.97
N ASN A 154 8.78 -8.51 1.68
CA ASN A 154 8.75 -8.84 3.11
C ASN A 154 9.26 -7.71 4.01
N ASP A 155 9.58 -6.53 3.44
CA ASP A 155 9.92 -5.36 4.24
C ASP A 155 8.77 -5.00 5.19
N HIS A 156 9.06 -4.96 6.48
CA HIS A 156 8.06 -4.76 7.52
C HIS A 156 7.38 -3.39 7.41
N VAL A 157 8.14 -2.31 7.17
CA VAL A 157 7.60 -0.95 7.07
C VAL A 157 6.77 -0.76 5.79
N LEU A 158 7.14 -1.41 4.68
CA LEU A 158 6.30 -1.40 3.47
C LEU A 158 4.93 -2.05 3.71
N ASN A 159 4.93 -3.17 4.44
CA ASN A 159 3.71 -3.89 4.79
C ASN A 159 2.87 -3.11 5.82
N GLU A 160 3.52 -2.40 6.77
CA GLU A 160 2.86 -1.45 7.66
C GLU A 160 2.23 -0.28 6.88
N PHE A 161 2.97 0.32 5.94
CA PHE A 161 2.45 1.37 5.07
C PHE A 161 1.17 0.93 4.37
N HIS A 162 1.16 -0.26 3.78
CA HIS A 162 -0.01 -0.76 3.06
C HIS A 162 -1.21 -1.04 3.98
N GLU A 163 -0.99 -1.51 5.21
CA GLU A 163 -2.05 -1.60 6.21
C GLU A 163 -2.57 -0.23 6.63
N TYR A 164 -1.69 0.70 6.98
CA TYR A 164 -2.09 2.07 7.33
C TYR A 164 -2.82 2.75 6.19
N TRP A 165 -2.40 2.55 4.94
CA TRP A 165 -3.08 3.05 3.76
C TRP A 165 -4.52 2.56 3.70
N HIS A 166 -4.77 1.27 3.93
CA HIS A 166 -6.11 0.69 3.96
C HIS A 166 -6.95 1.09 5.19
N LEU A 167 -6.31 1.57 6.26
CA LEU A 167 -7.00 2.15 7.44
C LEU A 167 -7.34 3.64 7.22
N VAL A 168 -6.53 4.34 6.42
CA VAL A 168 -6.70 5.77 6.12
C VAL A 168 -7.64 5.99 4.94
N ILE A 169 -7.45 5.25 3.85
CA ILE A 169 -8.29 5.28 2.66
C ILE A 169 -9.36 4.19 2.79
N VAL A 170 -10.42 4.52 3.50
CA VAL A 170 -11.52 3.62 3.84
C VAL A 170 -12.87 4.27 3.53
N ARG A 171 -13.93 3.46 3.46
CA ARG A 171 -15.31 3.96 3.43
C ARG A 171 -15.75 4.33 4.85
N GLY A 172 -16.32 5.51 5.02
CA GLY A 172 -16.86 5.97 6.31
C GLY A 172 -18.09 5.17 6.75
N ASP A 173 -18.38 5.20 8.06
CA ASP A 173 -19.53 4.50 8.63
C ASP A 173 -20.88 5.04 8.13
N ASP A 174 -20.88 6.31 7.69
CA ASP A 174 -22.01 7.02 7.09
C ASP A 174 -22.05 6.88 5.55
N ASN A 175 -21.25 5.96 5.00
CA ASN A 175 -21.03 5.75 3.57
C ASN A 175 -20.34 6.88 2.81
N THR A 176 -19.83 7.92 3.49
CA THR A 176 -18.99 8.94 2.85
C THR A 176 -17.59 8.42 2.53
N ARG A 177 -16.85 9.15 1.69
CA ARG A 177 -15.50 8.81 1.22
C ARG A 177 -14.64 10.06 1.18
N LYS A 178 -13.32 9.88 1.37
CA LYS A 178 -12.33 10.96 1.17
C LYS A 178 -12.31 11.40 -0.29
N ASN A 179 -11.89 12.64 -0.52
CA ASN A 179 -11.77 13.20 -1.87
C ASN A 179 -10.83 12.34 -2.75
N ARG A 180 -11.32 11.95 -3.94
CA ARG A 180 -10.59 11.20 -4.97
C ARG A 180 -10.08 9.82 -4.51
N ASP A 181 -10.75 9.17 -3.56
CA ASP A 181 -10.32 7.88 -2.99
C ASP A 181 -10.08 6.77 -4.03
N GLY A 182 -10.94 6.66 -5.05
CA GLY A 182 -10.76 5.70 -6.15
C GLY A 182 -9.52 5.97 -7.00
N GLU A 183 -9.16 7.24 -7.21
CA GLU A 183 -7.96 7.61 -7.95
C GLU A 183 -6.70 7.38 -7.12
N ILE A 184 -6.75 7.71 -5.82
CA ILE A 184 -5.68 7.41 -4.85
C ILE A 184 -5.43 5.89 -4.81
N PHE A 185 -6.49 5.08 -4.80
CA PHE A 185 -6.38 3.63 -4.85
C PHE A 185 -5.54 3.17 -6.04
N ILE A 186 -5.86 3.62 -7.26
CA ILE A 186 -5.11 3.22 -8.44
C ILE A 186 -3.68 3.77 -8.39
N HIS A 187 -3.48 5.04 -8.05
CA HIS A 187 -2.15 5.66 -8.05
C HIS A 187 -1.21 4.98 -7.06
N THR A 188 -1.66 4.74 -5.83
CA THR A 188 -0.83 4.11 -4.80
C THR A 188 -0.42 2.69 -5.19
N HIS A 189 -1.37 1.88 -5.70
CA HIS A 189 -1.06 0.52 -6.13
C HIS A 189 -0.19 0.50 -7.40
N ARG A 190 -0.35 1.46 -8.31
CA ARG A 190 0.53 1.63 -9.47
C ARG A 190 1.94 2.04 -9.06
N GLN A 191 2.11 2.94 -8.09
CA GLN A 191 3.43 3.29 -7.54
C GLN A 191 4.09 2.08 -6.86
N LEU A 192 3.32 1.24 -6.16
CA LEU A 192 3.79 -0.02 -5.61
C LEU A 192 4.27 -0.99 -6.72
N LEU A 193 3.48 -1.16 -7.79
CA LEU A 193 3.86 -1.99 -8.94
C LEU A 193 5.12 -1.45 -9.63
N ALA A 194 5.17 -0.16 -9.93
CA ALA A 194 6.30 0.49 -10.59
C ALA A 194 7.60 0.29 -9.79
N ARG A 195 7.56 0.44 -8.45
CA ARG A 195 8.72 0.22 -7.57
C ARG A 195 9.12 -1.26 -7.45
N SER A 196 8.16 -2.19 -7.53
CA SER A 196 8.42 -3.64 -7.40
C SER A 196 9.22 -4.22 -8.57
N VAL A 197 8.91 -3.80 -9.81
CA VAL A 197 9.55 -4.29 -11.04
C VAL A 197 11.07 -4.02 -11.03
N LEU A 198 11.50 -3.00 -10.28
CA LEU A 198 12.86 -2.44 -10.32
C LEU A 198 13.77 -2.96 -9.19
N SER A 199 13.29 -3.93 -8.42
CA SER A 199 13.91 -4.36 -7.15
C SER A 199 14.66 -5.71 -7.23
N THR A 200 14.96 -6.24 -8.42
CA THR A 200 15.77 -7.47 -8.63
C THR A 200 17.27 -7.14 -8.75
N PRO A 201 18.31 -7.93 -8.34
CA PRO A 201 18.51 -9.17 -7.51
C PRO A 201 19.54 -8.99 -6.33
N ILE A 202 19.51 -9.66 -5.15
CA ILE A 202 20.07 -10.96 -4.68
C ILE A 202 19.59 -11.22 -3.21
N LEU A 203 19.47 -12.52 -2.85
CA LEU A 203 19.39 -13.31 -1.58
C LEU A 203 19.34 -12.61 -0.21
N ILE A 204 18.57 -13.19 0.76
CA ILE A 204 18.90 -13.48 2.20
C ILE A 204 17.79 -14.37 2.85
N HIS A 205 18.20 -15.27 3.77
CA HIS A 205 17.37 -16.18 4.58
C HIS A 205 16.63 -15.48 5.75
N ASN A 206 15.41 -15.89 6.10
CA ASN A 206 15.07 -16.74 7.27
C ASN A 206 13.53 -16.88 7.48
N THR A 207 13.16 -17.58 8.55
CA THR A 207 11.94 -18.36 8.83
C THR A 207 10.71 -17.60 9.35
N ARG A 208 9.51 -18.18 9.10
CA ARG A 208 8.20 -17.49 9.09
C ARG A 208 7.17 -17.96 10.13
N VAL A 209 6.23 -17.04 10.42
CA VAL A 209 4.87 -17.27 10.94
C VAL A 209 3.97 -17.91 9.88
N HIS A 210 3.12 -18.86 10.28
CA HIS A 210 2.41 -19.76 9.37
C HIS A 210 1.13 -19.18 8.78
N PHE A 211 1.22 -18.69 7.54
CA PHE A 211 0.10 -18.73 6.60
C PHE A 211 0.23 -19.98 5.72
N THR A 212 -0.89 -20.60 5.34
CA THR A 212 -0.87 -21.78 4.47
C THR A 212 -0.25 -21.44 3.11
N ALA A 213 0.88 -22.05 2.80
CA ALA A 213 1.55 -21.92 1.50
C ALA A 213 0.63 -22.36 0.35
N ARG A 214 0.81 -21.74 -0.81
CA ARG A 214 0.14 -22.11 -2.06
C ARG A 214 1.16 -22.81 -2.97
N PRO A 215 0.96 -24.10 -3.33
CA PRO A 215 1.79 -24.78 -4.31
C PRO A 215 1.77 -24.08 -5.67
N ALA A 216 2.76 -24.39 -6.52
CA ALA A 216 2.78 -23.93 -7.89
C ALA A 216 1.57 -24.47 -8.70
N ASN A 217 1.22 -23.75 -9.77
CA ASN A 217 0.27 -24.18 -10.81
C ASN A 217 -1.13 -24.58 -10.31
N GLN A 218 -1.60 -23.97 -9.22
CA GLN A 218 -2.97 -24.13 -8.75
C GLN A 218 -3.94 -23.42 -9.67
N THR A 219 -5.13 -23.98 -9.83
CA THR A 219 -6.21 -23.41 -10.65
C THR A 219 -7.17 -22.64 -9.75
N LEU A 220 -7.77 -21.56 -10.26
CA LEU A 220 -8.82 -20.85 -9.52
C LEU A 220 -10.10 -21.70 -9.51
N HIS A 221 -10.81 -21.65 -8.39
CA HIS A 221 -12.05 -22.38 -8.19
C HIS A 221 -13.08 -21.45 -7.54
N ASP A 222 -14.36 -21.76 -7.73
CA ASP A 222 -15.46 -21.06 -7.07
C ASP A 222 -15.34 -21.20 -5.54
N ILE A 223 -15.70 -20.14 -4.83
CA ILE A 223 -15.58 -20.10 -3.37
C ILE A 223 -16.91 -19.75 -2.71
N VAL A 224 -17.10 -20.26 -1.49
CA VAL A 224 -18.27 -19.96 -0.66
C VAL A 224 -17.79 -19.33 0.63
N GLU A 225 -18.24 -18.12 0.88
CA GLU A 225 -17.96 -17.36 2.10
C GLU A 225 -19.20 -17.36 2.98
N ILE A 226 -19.05 -17.78 4.24
CA ILE A 226 -20.12 -17.72 5.24
C ILE A 226 -19.70 -16.72 6.31
N VAL A 227 -20.36 -15.56 6.34
CA VAL A 227 -20.10 -14.51 7.34
C VAL A 227 -21.41 -14.18 8.04
N ASN A 228 -21.43 -14.32 9.38
CA ASN A 228 -22.61 -14.04 10.21
C ASN A 228 -23.88 -14.79 9.76
N GLY A 229 -23.73 -16.03 9.28
CA GLY A 229 -24.83 -16.85 8.75
C GLY A 229 -25.30 -16.48 7.33
N LYS A 230 -24.71 -15.45 6.70
CA LYS A 230 -24.94 -15.13 5.29
C LYS A 230 -23.97 -15.91 4.42
N VAL A 231 -24.51 -16.70 3.50
CA VAL A 231 -23.75 -17.41 2.47
C VAL A 231 -23.59 -16.47 1.26
N SER A 232 -22.35 -16.28 0.83
CA SER A 232 -22.01 -15.57 -0.41
C SER A 232 -21.20 -16.51 -1.28
N VAL A 233 -21.61 -16.68 -2.53
CA VAL A 233 -20.90 -17.48 -3.53
C VAL A 233 -20.16 -16.51 -4.45
N TYR A 234 -18.88 -16.76 -4.69
CA TYR A 234 -18.10 -16.03 -5.68
C TYR A 234 -17.61 -17.03 -6.71
N THR A 235 -18.12 -16.91 -7.93
CA THR A 235 -17.72 -17.79 -9.03
C THR A 235 -16.63 -17.14 -9.87
N ILE A 236 -15.80 -17.97 -10.52
CA ILE A 236 -14.83 -17.49 -11.49
C ILE A 236 -15.54 -16.84 -12.69
N SER A 237 -16.69 -17.39 -13.10
CA SER A 237 -17.52 -16.84 -14.16
C SER A 237 -17.99 -15.41 -13.83
N ASP A 238 -18.46 -15.14 -12.60
CA ASP A 238 -18.88 -13.80 -12.19
C ASP A 238 -17.71 -12.82 -12.20
N LEU A 239 -16.52 -13.26 -11.77
CA LEU A 239 -15.31 -12.43 -11.78
C LEU A 239 -14.86 -12.07 -13.20
N GLU A 240 -14.97 -13.02 -14.14
CA GLU A 240 -14.69 -12.79 -15.56
C GLU A 240 -15.74 -11.87 -16.21
N GLU A 241 -17.02 -12.06 -15.89
CA GLU A 241 -18.11 -11.21 -16.37
C GLU A 241 -17.96 -9.77 -15.85
N GLU A 242 -17.57 -9.60 -14.58
CA GLU A 242 -17.29 -8.30 -13.99
C GLU A 242 -16.10 -7.61 -14.67
N ARG A 243 -15.01 -8.35 -14.91
CA ARG A 243 -13.87 -7.83 -15.68
C ARG A 243 -14.30 -7.36 -17.07
N GLN A 244 -15.10 -8.16 -17.76
CA GLN A 244 -15.57 -7.86 -19.10
C GLN A 244 -16.50 -6.64 -19.10
N SER A 245 -17.38 -6.52 -18.09
CA SER A 245 -18.23 -5.34 -17.89
C SER A 245 -17.42 -4.05 -17.70
N LEU A 246 -16.37 -4.08 -16.86
CA LEU A 246 -15.49 -2.93 -16.69
C LEU A 246 -14.78 -2.53 -17.99
N ILE A 247 -14.34 -3.51 -18.79
CA ILE A 247 -13.71 -3.26 -20.09
C ILE A 247 -14.71 -2.64 -21.07
N GLU A 248 -15.92 -3.20 -21.16
CA GLU A 248 -16.98 -2.66 -22.01
C GLU A 248 -17.37 -1.24 -21.62
N TRP A 249 -17.45 -0.97 -20.31
CA TRP A 249 -17.72 0.36 -19.79
C TRP A 249 -16.63 1.37 -20.18
N VAL A 250 -15.35 1.00 -19.99
CA VAL A 250 -14.20 1.81 -20.41
C VAL A 250 -14.20 2.07 -21.93
N ASP A 251 -14.61 1.08 -22.71
CA ASP A 251 -14.69 1.18 -24.18
C ASP A 251 -15.89 1.99 -24.68
N GLY A 252 -16.74 2.51 -23.78
CA GLY A 252 -17.94 3.30 -24.12
C GLY A 252 -19.14 2.44 -24.51
N GLY A 253 -19.16 1.19 -24.08
CA GLY A 253 -20.26 0.23 -24.23
C GLY A 253 -21.39 0.49 -23.24
N THR A 254 -21.86 -0.57 -22.57
CA THR A 254 -23.04 -0.47 -21.70
C THR A 254 -22.70 0.05 -20.29
N ASN A 255 -23.60 0.83 -19.70
CA ASN A 255 -23.49 1.36 -18.34
C ASN A 255 -24.48 0.67 -17.38
N ILE A 256 -24.90 -0.56 -17.70
CA ILE A 256 -25.95 -1.26 -16.95
C ILE A 256 -25.43 -1.65 -15.56
N LYS A 257 -24.20 -2.17 -15.48
CA LYS A 257 -23.55 -2.52 -14.21
C LYS A 257 -22.82 -1.33 -13.55
N HIS A 258 -22.35 -0.39 -14.37
CA HIS A 258 -21.62 0.80 -13.93
C HIS A 258 -22.42 2.05 -14.29
N PRO A 259 -23.27 2.56 -13.38
CA PRO A 259 -24.34 3.50 -13.71
C PRO A 259 -23.85 4.90 -14.07
N ILE A 260 -22.59 5.25 -13.75
CA ILE A 260 -22.01 6.56 -14.05
C ILE A 260 -21.29 6.47 -15.41
N PRO A 261 -21.74 7.16 -16.47
CA PRO A 261 -21.04 7.12 -17.75
C PRO A 261 -19.65 7.76 -17.65
N LEU A 262 -18.62 7.09 -18.18
CA LEU A 262 -17.28 7.66 -18.32
C LEU A 262 -17.27 8.64 -19.49
N LYS A 263 -16.85 9.88 -19.24
CA LYS A 263 -16.79 10.95 -20.25
C LYS A 263 -15.45 10.99 -20.99
N ARG A 264 -14.51 10.11 -20.64
CA ARG A 264 -13.11 10.09 -21.09
C ARG A 264 -12.38 11.39 -20.79
N VAL A 265 -12.56 11.86 -19.56
CA VAL A 265 -11.89 13.06 -19.02
C VAL A 265 -11.29 12.73 -17.67
N ASP A 266 -10.26 13.47 -17.25
CA ASP A 266 -9.51 13.13 -16.03
C ASP A 266 -10.38 12.99 -14.76
N SER A 267 -11.51 13.69 -14.66
CA SER A 267 -12.42 13.56 -13.51
C SER A 267 -13.06 12.18 -13.37
N ASP A 268 -13.02 11.35 -14.42
CA ASP A 268 -13.50 9.96 -14.38
C ASP A 268 -12.58 9.05 -13.55
N ALA A 269 -11.33 9.46 -13.30
CA ALA A 269 -10.32 8.63 -12.63
C ALA A 269 -10.80 8.07 -11.29
N SER A 270 -11.43 8.92 -10.46
CA SER A 270 -11.92 8.48 -9.15
C SER A 270 -13.14 7.56 -9.26
N ILE A 271 -13.96 7.70 -10.30
CA ILE A 271 -15.14 6.87 -10.53
C ILE A 271 -14.69 5.48 -10.96
N LEU A 272 -13.89 5.39 -12.02
CA LEU A 272 -13.37 4.12 -12.52
C LEU A 272 -12.51 3.40 -11.48
N GLY A 273 -11.63 4.13 -10.80
CA GLY A 273 -10.76 3.55 -9.78
C GLY A 273 -11.55 2.96 -8.61
N LEU A 274 -12.65 3.60 -8.21
CA LEU A 274 -13.52 3.10 -7.14
C LEU A 274 -14.31 1.85 -7.57
N ASP A 275 -14.90 1.85 -8.77
CA ASP A 275 -15.62 0.70 -9.31
C ASP A 275 -14.68 -0.52 -9.44
N ALA A 276 -13.48 -0.32 -10.01
CA ALA A 276 -12.46 -1.37 -10.12
C ALA A 276 -12.03 -1.91 -8.74
N ALA A 277 -11.92 -1.04 -7.73
CA ALA A 277 -11.58 -1.43 -6.36
C ALA A 277 -12.67 -2.31 -5.73
N LEU A 278 -13.94 -1.92 -5.86
CA LEU A 278 -15.05 -2.55 -5.16
C LEU A 278 -15.52 -3.85 -5.83
N HIS A 279 -15.63 -3.84 -7.15
CA HIS A 279 -16.30 -4.92 -7.88
C HIS A 279 -15.32 -5.97 -8.40
N PHE A 280 -14.10 -5.58 -8.77
CA PHE A 280 -13.12 -6.51 -9.31
C PHE A 280 -12.02 -6.85 -8.29
N HIS A 281 -11.27 -5.86 -7.82
CA HIS A 281 -10.11 -6.04 -6.93
C HIS A 281 -10.45 -6.81 -5.66
N LEU A 282 -11.49 -6.40 -4.92
CA LEU A 282 -11.87 -7.02 -3.65
C LEU A 282 -12.28 -8.49 -3.82
N ILE A 283 -13.05 -8.79 -4.87
CA ILE A 283 -13.48 -10.17 -5.16
C ILE A 283 -12.29 -11.03 -5.53
N GLY A 284 -11.36 -10.53 -6.35
CA GLY A 284 -10.16 -11.29 -6.68
C GLY A 284 -9.29 -11.59 -5.47
N HIS A 285 -9.15 -10.66 -4.51
CA HIS A 285 -8.52 -10.97 -3.23
C HIS A 285 -9.21 -12.13 -2.49
N LYS A 286 -10.56 -12.17 -2.48
CA LYS A 286 -11.31 -13.26 -1.85
C LYS A 286 -11.08 -14.60 -2.54
N VAL A 287 -11.06 -14.63 -3.87
CA VAL A 287 -10.84 -15.85 -4.68
C VAL A 287 -9.40 -16.33 -4.54
N LEU A 288 -8.42 -15.46 -4.79
CA LEU A 288 -6.99 -15.81 -4.77
C LEU A 288 -6.51 -16.27 -3.40
N SER A 289 -7.05 -15.66 -2.34
CA SER A 289 -6.74 -16.08 -0.97
C SER A 289 -7.36 -17.42 -0.59
N ARG A 290 -8.31 -17.95 -1.34
CA ARG A 290 -9.02 -19.20 -1.01
C ARG A 290 -8.79 -20.32 -2.03
N ILE A 291 -7.89 -20.11 -2.99
CA ILE A 291 -7.54 -21.07 -4.04
C ILE A 291 -7.19 -22.49 -3.53
N MET A 292 -6.56 -22.59 -2.35
CA MET A 292 -6.17 -23.87 -1.74
C MET A 292 -7.22 -24.44 -0.79
N ASN A 293 -8.11 -23.61 -0.27
CA ASN A 293 -9.18 -24.08 0.59
C ASN A 293 -10.30 -23.03 0.49
N PRO A 294 -11.33 -23.30 -0.35
CA PRO A 294 -12.41 -22.37 -0.67
C PRO A 294 -13.17 -21.86 0.57
N TYR A 295 -12.97 -22.51 1.72
CA TYR A 295 -13.80 -22.39 2.91
C TYR A 295 -13.02 -21.89 4.15
N THR A 296 -11.70 -21.65 4.04
CA THR A 296 -10.86 -21.13 5.15
C THR A 296 -10.78 -19.60 5.20
N ILE A 297 -10.51 -19.07 6.40
CA ILE A 297 -10.72 -17.65 6.76
C ILE A 297 -9.42 -16.82 6.76
N ASN A 298 -8.23 -17.43 6.89
CA ASN A 298 -6.99 -16.69 7.17
C ASN A 298 -5.85 -16.98 6.17
N ARG A 299 -5.58 -16.07 5.21
CA ARG A 299 -4.43 -16.17 4.28
C ARG A 299 -3.73 -14.83 4.04
N VAL A 300 -2.49 -14.89 3.56
CA VAL A 300 -1.63 -13.72 3.26
C VAL A 300 -2.37 -12.67 2.42
N LEU A 301 -3.08 -13.09 1.38
CA LEU A 301 -3.80 -12.20 0.46
C LEU A 301 -5.09 -11.59 1.02
N THR A 302 -5.62 -12.01 2.18
CA THR A 302 -6.83 -11.40 2.76
C THR A 302 -6.54 -10.17 3.61
N GLY A 303 -5.33 -10.06 4.16
CA GLY A 303 -4.96 -8.96 5.06
C GLY A 303 -4.09 -7.91 4.36
N PRO A 304 -4.37 -6.61 4.51
CA PRO A 304 -3.53 -5.58 3.91
C PRO A 304 -2.09 -5.64 4.47
N ARG A 305 -1.88 -5.99 5.74
CA ARG A 305 -0.51 -6.18 6.30
C ARG A 305 0.31 -7.23 5.56
N ALA A 306 -0.33 -8.30 5.09
CA ALA A 306 0.40 -9.47 4.59
C ALA A 306 0.38 -9.56 3.06
N GLY A 307 -0.59 -8.92 2.39
CA GLY A 307 -0.88 -9.10 0.97
C GLY A 307 0.35 -8.98 0.06
N ILE A 308 1.18 -7.94 0.26
CA ILE A 308 2.36 -7.66 -0.57
C ILE A 308 3.37 -8.81 -0.56
N ARG A 309 3.45 -9.56 0.54
CA ARG A 309 4.40 -10.69 0.71
C ARG A 309 4.17 -11.79 -0.34
N ASP A 310 2.94 -11.94 -0.82
CA ASP A 310 2.56 -12.91 -1.84
C ASP A 310 2.84 -12.37 -3.27
N PRO A 311 3.65 -13.06 -4.10
CA PRO A 311 3.88 -12.65 -5.49
C PRO A 311 2.61 -12.47 -6.34
N LEU A 312 1.51 -13.18 -6.03
CA LEU A 312 0.25 -13.02 -6.76
C LEU A 312 -0.40 -11.65 -6.50
N PHE A 313 -0.09 -10.97 -5.39
CA PHE A 313 -0.57 -9.62 -5.15
C PHE A 313 -0.17 -8.69 -6.30
N LEU A 314 1.11 -8.68 -6.67
CA LEU A 314 1.63 -7.82 -7.75
C LEU A 314 1.00 -8.18 -9.09
N LYS A 315 0.81 -9.48 -9.37
CA LYS A 315 0.15 -9.93 -10.61
C LYS A 315 -1.31 -9.48 -10.64
N TRP A 316 -2.05 -9.69 -9.56
CA TRP A 316 -3.45 -9.30 -9.44
C TRP A 316 -3.64 -7.79 -9.61
N HIS A 317 -2.84 -7.00 -8.90
CA HIS A 317 -2.88 -5.54 -9.01
C HIS A 317 -2.49 -5.05 -10.41
N ARG A 318 -1.66 -5.77 -11.17
CA ARG A 318 -1.43 -5.45 -12.58
C ARG A 318 -2.67 -5.67 -13.45
N TYR A 319 -3.50 -6.69 -13.17
CA TYR A 319 -4.79 -6.85 -13.87
C TYR A 319 -5.73 -5.68 -13.61
N VAL A 320 -5.77 -5.21 -12.35
CA VAL A 320 -6.58 -4.03 -11.96
C VAL A 320 -6.05 -2.77 -12.66
N ASP A 321 -4.74 -2.50 -12.57
CA ASP A 321 -4.10 -1.33 -13.20
C ASP A 321 -4.25 -1.33 -14.73
N ASN A 322 -4.24 -2.50 -15.39
CA ASN A 322 -4.43 -2.59 -16.84
C ASN A 322 -5.83 -2.14 -17.30
N ILE A 323 -6.88 -2.30 -16.48
CA ILE A 323 -8.22 -1.76 -16.79
C ILE A 323 -8.17 -0.23 -16.77
N PHE A 324 -7.50 0.35 -15.77
CA PHE A 324 -7.32 1.80 -15.68
C PHE A 324 -6.44 2.35 -16.80
N LEU A 325 -5.34 1.67 -17.12
CA LEU A 325 -4.46 2.02 -18.24
C LEU A 325 -5.22 2.02 -19.57
N ARG A 326 -6.14 1.07 -19.78
CA ARG A 326 -7.00 1.05 -20.97
C ARG A 326 -7.82 2.33 -21.09
N TRP A 327 -8.39 2.81 -19.99
CA TRP A 327 -9.09 4.11 -19.95
C TRP A 327 -8.14 5.29 -20.22
N GLN A 328 -6.95 5.31 -19.60
CA GLN A 328 -5.97 6.37 -19.85
C GLN A 328 -5.58 6.46 -21.34
N ASN A 329 -5.51 5.33 -22.05
CA ASN A 329 -5.23 5.28 -23.48
C ASN A 329 -6.28 6.00 -24.34
N TYR A 330 -7.51 6.18 -23.84
CA TYR A 330 -8.55 6.95 -24.53
C TYR A 330 -8.45 8.47 -24.30
N LEU A 331 -7.67 8.95 -23.33
CA LEU A 331 -7.55 10.38 -23.02
C LEU A 331 -6.71 11.16 -24.04
N GLY A 332 -5.93 10.44 -24.87
CA GLY A 332 -4.92 11.02 -25.74
C GLY A 332 -3.75 11.68 -24.98
N PRO A 333 -2.71 12.18 -25.69
CA PRO A 333 -1.58 12.84 -25.05
C PRO A 333 -1.97 14.12 -24.31
N SER A 334 -1.23 14.45 -23.26
CA SER A 334 -1.36 15.73 -22.56
C SER A 334 -0.95 16.90 -23.46
N ASP A 335 -1.69 18.00 -23.37
CA ASP A 335 -1.25 19.30 -23.84
C ASP A 335 -0.72 20.11 -22.66
N PHE A 336 0.58 20.41 -22.68
CA PHE A 336 1.26 21.13 -21.61
C PHE A 336 1.28 22.65 -21.83
N HIS A 337 0.87 23.17 -23.00
CA HIS A 337 1.01 24.59 -23.33
C HIS A 337 0.31 25.53 -22.34
N HIS A 338 -0.83 25.09 -21.78
CA HIS A 338 -1.61 25.87 -20.81
C HIS A 338 -1.14 25.71 -19.37
N ASP A 339 -0.27 24.74 -19.10
CA ASP A 339 0.15 24.35 -17.75
C ASP A 339 1.65 24.54 -17.49
N ALA A 340 2.41 24.81 -18.55
CA ALA A 340 3.82 25.18 -18.51
C ALA A 340 3.94 26.66 -18.12
N PRO A 341 4.39 26.99 -16.89
CA PRO A 341 4.64 28.38 -16.52
C PRO A 341 5.82 28.93 -17.34
N ASN A 342 5.94 30.26 -17.44
CA ASN A 342 7.11 30.92 -18.05
C ASN A 342 8.34 30.86 -17.12
N VAL A 343 8.73 29.63 -16.75
CA VAL A 343 9.86 29.30 -15.89
C VAL A 343 10.72 28.26 -16.60
N THR A 344 11.99 28.57 -16.76
CA THR A 344 12.95 27.71 -17.46
C THR A 344 13.76 26.87 -16.49
N ILE A 345 13.96 25.59 -16.84
CA ILE A 345 14.91 24.67 -16.23
C ILE A 345 15.63 23.87 -17.33
N ARG A 346 16.95 23.76 -17.25
CA ARG A 346 17.79 23.00 -18.19
C ARG A 346 18.20 21.66 -17.61
N THR A 347 18.62 20.73 -18.46
CA THR A 347 19.20 19.45 -18.01
C THR A 347 20.37 19.63 -17.04
N THR A 348 21.25 20.60 -17.28
CA THR A 348 22.38 20.95 -16.40
C THR A 348 21.96 21.67 -15.12
N ASP A 349 20.67 22.00 -14.95
CA ASP A 349 20.14 22.65 -13.76
C ASP A 349 19.64 21.65 -12.70
N ILE A 350 19.60 20.35 -13.03
CA ILE A 350 19.40 19.28 -12.05
C ILE A 350 20.78 18.89 -11.49
N ILE A 351 21.10 19.44 -10.32
CA ILE A 351 22.33 19.15 -9.59
C ILE A 351 21.99 18.27 -8.39
N LEU A 352 22.67 17.14 -8.27
CA LEU A 352 22.53 16.20 -7.16
C LEU A 352 23.85 16.15 -6.40
N SER A 353 23.77 16.16 -5.07
CA SER A 353 24.94 16.04 -4.20
C SER A 353 24.61 15.15 -3.01
N PHE A 354 25.53 14.25 -2.64
CA PHE A 354 25.35 13.44 -1.45
C PHE A 354 25.57 14.26 -0.18
N THR A 355 24.74 14.04 0.84
CA THR A 355 24.77 14.80 2.10
C THR A 355 26.13 14.73 2.80
N ASP A 356 26.76 13.55 2.84
CA ASP A 356 28.06 13.36 3.48
C ASP A 356 29.22 14.01 2.70
N VAL A 357 29.05 14.20 1.39
CA VAL A 357 30.00 14.98 0.57
C VAL A 357 29.82 16.47 0.86
N LEU A 358 28.57 16.93 0.98
CA LEU A 358 28.27 18.31 1.33
C LEU A 358 28.82 18.69 2.71
N PHE A 359 28.68 17.81 3.72
CA PHE A 359 29.23 18.06 5.05
C PHE A 359 30.76 18.23 5.09
N LYS A 360 31.49 17.61 4.15
CA LYS A 360 32.96 17.78 4.06
C LYS A 360 33.35 19.15 3.52
N VAL A 361 32.51 19.77 2.69
CA VAL A 361 32.81 21.06 2.05
C VAL A 361 32.15 22.25 2.74
N TYR A 362 31.01 22.03 3.39
CA TYR A 362 30.26 23.07 4.07
C TYR A 362 29.55 22.50 5.32
N PRO A 363 30.29 22.24 6.42
CA PRO A 363 29.79 21.53 7.60
C PRO A 363 28.56 22.17 8.26
N ASP A 364 28.45 23.49 8.19
CA ASP A 364 27.37 24.26 8.82
C ASP A 364 26.08 24.33 7.97
N GLY A 365 26.06 23.74 6.78
CA GLY A 365 24.94 23.86 5.84
C GLY A 365 23.60 23.35 6.35
N GLN A 366 23.59 22.45 7.32
CA GLN A 366 22.33 21.99 7.90
C GLN A 366 21.58 23.11 8.63
N LYS A 367 22.26 24.14 9.15
CA LYS A 367 21.65 25.25 9.91
C LYS A 367 20.66 26.06 9.09
N ASP A 368 20.85 26.11 7.78
CA ASP A 368 20.02 26.86 6.84
C ASP A 368 19.49 25.96 5.70
N GLU A 369 19.48 24.65 5.92
CA GLU A 369 19.03 23.65 4.94
C GLU A 369 19.75 23.77 3.59
N TRP A 370 21.04 24.10 3.64
CA TRP A 370 21.96 24.24 2.51
C TRP A 370 21.59 25.36 1.53
N SER A 371 20.71 26.28 1.91
CA SER A 371 20.24 27.38 1.06
C SER A 371 21.37 28.32 0.65
N GLU A 372 22.19 28.77 1.61
CA GLU A 372 23.33 29.66 1.41
C GLU A 372 24.40 28.98 0.57
N PHE A 373 24.72 27.73 0.90
CA PHE A 373 25.63 26.91 0.10
C PHE A 373 25.17 26.81 -1.36
N GLY A 374 23.90 26.46 -1.59
CA GLY A 374 23.35 26.33 -2.95
C GLY A 374 23.38 27.64 -3.72
N LYS A 375 23.03 28.76 -3.09
CA LYS A 375 23.05 30.10 -3.70
C LYS A 375 24.47 30.55 -4.06
N ASN A 376 25.43 30.35 -3.16
CA ASN A 376 26.80 30.80 -3.36
C ASN A 376 27.56 29.91 -4.35
N THR A 377 27.28 28.60 -4.33
CA THR A 377 28.00 27.63 -5.17
C THR A 377 27.41 27.54 -6.57
N PHE A 378 26.09 27.40 -6.68
CA PHE A 378 25.41 27.11 -7.95
C PHE A 378 24.58 28.29 -8.49
N GLY A 379 24.43 29.37 -7.72
CA GLY A 379 23.67 30.57 -8.09
C GLY A 379 24.55 31.76 -8.50
N GLY A 380 23.96 32.95 -8.55
CA GLY A 380 24.67 34.21 -8.80
C GLY A 380 25.50 34.17 -10.09
N SER A 381 26.78 34.53 -10.00
CA SER A 381 27.72 34.48 -11.14
C SER A 381 27.96 33.06 -11.67
N ASN A 382 27.66 32.03 -10.87
CA ASN A 382 27.85 30.63 -11.23
C ASN A 382 26.57 29.98 -11.81
N PHE A 383 25.48 30.74 -11.96
CA PHE A 383 24.18 30.22 -12.39
C PHE A 383 24.22 29.51 -13.76
N ASP A 384 25.11 29.94 -14.64
CA ASP A 384 25.27 29.38 -15.99
C ASP A 384 26.52 28.49 -16.15
N VAL A 385 27.23 28.22 -15.05
CA VAL A 385 28.41 27.32 -15.06
C VAL A 385 27.96 25.86 -15.08
N ASP A 386 28.64 25.03 -15.86
CA ASP A 386 28.45 23.57 -15.87
C ASP A 386 29.24 22.91 -14.74
N PHE A 387 28.53 22.30 -13.80
CA PHE A 387 29.10 21.61 -12.64
C PHE A 387 29.15 20.09 -12.81
N THR A 388 28.89 19.55 -14.00
CA THR A 388 28.82 18.10 -14.24
C THR A 388 30.10 17.37 -13.80
N ASN A 389 31.26 18.00 -13.92
CA ASN A 389 32.57 17.43 -13.52
C ASN A 389 33.02 17.85 -12.10
N SER A 390 32.16 18.53 -11.35
CA SER A 390 32.48 19.00 -10.00
C SER A 390 32.50 17.83 -9.01
N PRO A 391 33.47 17.75 -8.08
CA PRO A 391 33.59 16.63 -7.14
C PRO A 391 32.44 16.55 -6.12
N ILE A 392 31.64 17.61 -5.99
CA ILE A 392 30.47 17.67 -5.11
C ILE A 392 29.16 17.33 -5.84
N VAL A 393 29.20 17.12 -7.17
CA VAL A 393 28.04 16.81 -8.00
C VAL A 393 28.11 15.36 -8.48
N THR A 394 26.97 14.68 -8.50
CA THR A 394 26.88 13.26 -8.91
C THR A 394 25.77 13.04 -9.94
N ASN A 395 25.97 12.05 -10.82
CA ASN A 395 24.93 11.44 -11.65
C ASN A 395 24.54 10.05 -11.12
N GLU A 396 25.07 9.66 -9.97
CA GLU A 396 24.80 8.40 -9.32
C GLU A 396 23.95 8.63 -8.06
N LEU A 397 23.04 7.69 -7.80
CA LEU A 397 22.38 7.51 -6.51
C LEU A 397 22.78 6.15 -5.97
N HIS A 398 23.04 6.05 -4.67
CA HIS A 398 23.54 4.82 -4.06
C HIS A 398 22.52 4.20 -3.12
N THR A 399 22.45 2.88 -3.12
CA THR A 399 21.76 2.10 -2.09
C THR A 399 22.68 1.04 -1.51
N LYS A 400 22.36 0.55 -0.32
CA LYS A 400 22.98 -0.63 0.29
C LYS A 400 21.94 -1.52 0.95
N MET A 401 22.32 -2.78 1.21
CA MET A 401 21.53 -3.68 2.04
C MET A 401 22.00 -3.58 3.49
N LYS A 402 21.08 -3.30 4.40
CA LYS A 402 21.29 -3.33 5.85
C LYS A 402 20.67 -4.59 6.45
N TYR A 403 21.16 -4.96 7.62
CA TYR A 403 20.76 -6.16 8.34
C TYR A 403 20.49 -5.81 9.79
N ARG A 404 19.42 -6.35 10.36
CA ARG A 404 19.11 -6.18 11.78
C ARG A 404 18.34 -7.37 12.34
N GLU A 405 18.37 -7.52 13.66
CA GLU A 405 17.41 -8.36 14.39
C GLU A 405 16.14 -7.53 14.60
N TYR A 406 15.06 -7.91 13.94
CA TYR A 406 13.74 -7.32 14.09
C TYR A 406 12.95 -8.02 15.19
N VAL A 407 12.21 -7.25 15.99
CA VAL A 407 11.38 -7.77 17.08
C VAL A 407 9.91 -7.60 16.72
N TRP A 408 9.21 -8.71 16.52
CA TRP A 408 7.78 -8.79 16.29
C TRP A 408 7.02 -8.56 17.60
N ARG A 409 6.64 -7.32 17.89
CA ARG A 409 5.96 -6.97 19.14
C ARG A 409 4.54 -7.53 19.23
N GLU A 410 3.91 -7.82 18.09
CA GLU A 410 2.63 -8.51 18.03
C GLU A 410 2.71 -10.01 18.38
N ASP A 411 3.86 -10.64 18.11
CA ASP A 411 4.05 -12.09 18.20
C ASP A 411 4.93 -12.45 19.40
N LEU A 412 4.51 -11.99 20.58
CA LEU A 412 5.21 -12.26 21.86
C LEU A 412 6.69 -11.84 21.85
N PHE A 413 7.04 -10.78 21.12
CA PHE A 413 8.42 -10.30 20.97
C PHE A 413 9.34 -11.34 20.31
N ASP A 414 8.80 -12.13 19.38
CA ASP A 414 9.61 -13.01 18.54
C ASP A 414 10.65 -12.21 17.75
N LYS A 415 11.77 -12.84 17.43
CA LYS A 415 12.94 -12.20 16.84
C LYS A 415 13.26 -12.81 15.49
N GLU A 416 13.48 -11.96 14.50
CA GLU A 416 13.83 -12.37 13.14
C GLU A 416 15.00 -11.55 12.61
N ASN A 417 16.01 -12.20 12.03
CA ASN A 417 17.02 -11.49 11.27
C ASN A 417 16.46 -11.09 9.91
N ILE A 418 16.36 -9.79 9.66
CA ILE A 418 15.85 -9.23 8.41
C ILE A 418 16.94 -8.46 7.67
N SER A 419 16.75 -8.34 6.37
CA SER A 419 17.53 -7.43 5.52
C SER A 419 16.62 -6.43 4.83
N TYR A 420 17.07 -5.20 4.68
CA TYR A 420 16.32 -4.12 4.04
C TYR A 420 17.24 -3.21 3.23
N VAL A 421 16.71 -2.62 2.15
CA VAL A 421 17.48 -1.66 1.35
C VAL A 421 17.53 -0.30 2.06
N PHE A 422 18.58 0.48 1.82
CA PHE A 422 18.72 1.81 2.39
C PHE A 422 19.42 2.75 1.40
N PRO A 423 18.89 3.96 1.14
CA PRO A 423 19.51 4.93 0.25
C PRO A 423 20.63 5.68 0.97
N ARG A 424 21.62 6.16 0.19
CA ARG A 424 22.53 7.22 0.63
C ARG A 424 21.83 8.57 0.46
N ASP A 425 21.79 9.39 1.50
CA ASP A 425 21.10 10.69 1.45
C ASP A 425 21.70 11.63 0.41
N TRP A 426 20.82 12.38 -0.26
CA TRP A 426 21.19 13.39 -1.23
C TRP A 426 20.29 14.62 -1.17
N HIS A 427 20.79 15.69 -1.77
CA HIS A 427 20.10 16.96 -1.96
C HIS A 427 19.91 17.23 -3.45
N TYR A 428 18.75 17.82 -3.78
CA TYR A 428 18.54 18.46 -5.07
C TYR A 428 18.90 19.94 -4.96
N PHE A 429 19.71 20.42 -5.90
CA PHE A 429 19.89 21.85 -6.18
C PHE A 429 19.35 22.10 -7.58
N LEU A 430 18.15 22.70 -7.65
CA LEU A 430 17.45 22.95 -8.90
C LEU A 430 17.59 24.42 -9.28
N ARG A 431 18.32 24.72 -10.36
CA ARG A 431 18.41 26.09 -10.89
C ARG A 431 17.18 26.39 -11.75
N VAL A 432 16.52 27.50 -11.48
CA VAL A 432 15.35 27.93 -12.24
C VAL A 432 15.39 29.41 -12.54
N THR A 433 14.87 29.79 -13.70
CA THR A 433 14.72 31.19 -14.12
C THR A 433 13.25 31.49 -14.32
N ASN A 434 12.71 32.49 -13.61
CA ASN A 434 11.43 33.08 -13.93
C ASN A 434 11.61 34.07 -15.08
N GLU A 435 11.03 33.80 -16.25
CA GLU A 435 11.27 34.58 -17.47
C GLU A 435 10.37 35.82 -17.57
N VAL A 436 9.47 36.00 -16.61
CA VAL A 436 8.49 37.09 -16.62
C VAL A 436 8.66 38.06 -15.46
N ASN A 437 8.27 39.31 -15.71
CA ASN A 437 8.29 40.37 -14.71
C ASN A 437 7.06 40.33 -13.78
N VAL A 438 6.63 39.13 -13.40
CA VAL A 438 5.57 38.89 -12.42
C VAL A 438 5.97 37.73 -11.51
N THR A 439 5.42 37.70 -10.31
CA THR A 439 5.60 36.58 -9.39
C THR A 439 5.00 35.31 -9.99
N SER A 440 5.80 34.24 -10.06
CA SER A 440 5.38 32.94 -10.58
C SER A 440 5.24 31.95 -9.44
N ILE A 441 4.08 31.30 -9.33
CA ILE A 441 3.83 30.22 -8.38
C ILE A 441 3.95 28.92 -9.16
N ILE A 442 4.84 28.03 -8.74
CA ILE A 442 5.16 26.79 -9.47
C ILE A 442 5.13 25.57 -8.57
N THR A 443 4.90 24.41 -9.18
CA THR A 443 5.01 23.10 -8.53
C THR A 443 6.06 22.26 -9.25
N PHE A 444 7.08 21.83 -8.52
CA PHE A 444 8.05 20.85 -8.98
C PHE A 444 7.46 19.44 -8.86
N ARG A 445 7.70 18.61 -9.87
CA ARG A 445 7.28 17.21 -9.92
C ARG A 445 8.46 16.37 -10.37
N ILE A 446 8.98 15.53 -9.48
CA ILE A 446 10.22 14.76 -9.71
C ILE A 446 9.87 13.29 -9.84
N PHE A 447 10.25 12.69 -10.97
CA PHE A 447 10.06 11.27 -11.23
C PHE A 447 11.34 10.61 -11.71
N ILE A 448 11.41 9.29 -11.53
CA ILE A 448 12.44 8.44 -12.15
C ILE A 448 11.79 7.25 -12.86
N VAL A 449 12.47 6.73 -13.88
CA VAL A 449 12.11 5.48 -14.56
C VAL A 449 13.37 4.80 -15.05
N PRO A 450 13.48 3.47 -15.05
CA PRO A 450 14.58 2.82 -15.75
C PRO A 450 14.52 3.17 -17.22
N GLU A 451 15.69 3.35 -17.82
CA GLU A 451 15.80 3.73 -19.23
C GLU A 451 15.02 2.78 -20.15
N VAL A 452 15.02 1.48 -19.87
CA VAL A 452 14.28 0.47 -20.66
C VAL A 452 12.76 0.60 -20.62
N PHE A 453 12.20 1.37 -19.67
CA PHE A 453 10.77 1.59 -19.51
C PHE A 453 10.38 3.06 -19.68
N SER A 454 11.25 3.90 -20.23
CA SER A 454 11.03 5.34 -20.32
C SER A 454 9.78 5.71 -21.12
N ASP A 455 9.44 4.92 -22.15
CA ASP A 455 8.22 5.09 -22.96
C ASP A 455 6.95 4.50 -22.32
N SER A 456 7.03 3.98 -21.09
CA SER A 456 5.89 3.42 -20.39
C SER A 456 5.39 4.34 -19.27
N ILE A 457 4.17 4.87 -19.44
CA ILE A 457 3.53 5.77 -18.47
C ILE A 457 3.30 5.14 -17.08
N VAL A 458 3.18 3.82 -16.99
CA VAL A 458 2.91 3.10 -15.71
C VAL A 458 4.17 2.69 -14.93
N HIS A 459 5.37 2.98 -15.43
CA HIS A 459 6.63 2.62 -14.77
C HIS A 459 7.36 3.81 -14.14
N TRP A 460 6.88 5.04 -14.37
CA TRP A 460 7.43 6.24 -13.74
C TRP A 460 7.09 6.28 -12.24
N ILE A 461 8.13 6.44 -11.43
CA ILE A 461 8.07 6.48 -9.97
C ILE A 461 8.16 7.92 -9.52
N GLU A 462 7.17 8.37 -8.76
CA GLU A 462 7.16 9.71 -8.15
C GLU A 462 8.14 9.72 -6.97
N LEU A 463 9.12 10.63 -7.01
CA LEU A 463 10.10 10.82 -5.93
C LEU A 463 9.76 11.99 -5.02
N ASP A 464 9.25 13.09 -5.57
CA ASP A 464 8.87 14.27 -4.79
C ASP A 464 7.94 15.18 -5.60
N LYS A 465 7.21 16.03 -4.86
CA LYS A 465 6.42 17.13 -5.39
C LYS A 465 6.34 18.24 -4.35
N PHE A 466 6.61 19.47 -4.75
CA PHE A 466 6.58 20.61 -3.83
C PHE A 466 6.41 21.94 -4.56
N LYS A 467 5.85 22.91 -3.85
CA LYS A 467 5.51 24.23 -4.38
C LYS A 467 6.59 25.26 -4.05
N LYS A 468 6.84 26.21 -4.96
CA LYS A 468 7.70 27.38 -4.74
C LYS A 468 7.12 28.63 -5.37
N ILE A 469 7.49 29.78 -4.81
CA ILE A 469 7.12 31.10 -5.30
C ILE A 469 8.41 31.76 -5.78
N LEU A 470 8.44 32.19 -7.04
CA LEU A 470 9.57 32.86 -7.67
C LEU A 470 9.25 34.34 -7.86
N ARG A 471 10.21 35.20 -7.53
CA ARG A 471 10.11 36.65 -7.75
C ARG A 471 10.18 36.99 -9.24
N PRO A 472 9.70 38.18 -9.65
CA PRO A 472 9.84 38.66 -11.03
C PRO A 472 11.29 38.57 -11.51
N LEU A 473 11.49 38.01 -12.71
CA LEU A 473 12.81 37.87 -13.37
C LEU A 473 13.90 37.18 -12.54
N GLU A 474 13.50 36.39 -11.53
CA GLU A 474 14.42 35.75 -10.60
C GLU A 474 15.15 34.56 -11.23
N LYS A 475 16.49 34.58 -11.13
CA LYS A 475 17.36 33.41 -11.28
C LYS A 475 17.74 32.90 -9.90
N THR A 476 17.34 31.67 -9.56
CA THR A 476 17.55 31.14 -8.20
C THR A 476 17.84 29.66 -8.16
N VAL A 477 18.42 29.23 -7.04
CA VAL A 477 18.70 27.82 -6.73
C VAL A 477 17.72 27.37 -5.68
N ILE A 478 16.90 26.37 -6.01
CA ILE A 478 15.98 25.73 -5.08
C ILE A 478 16.66 24.49 -4.49
N VAL A 479 16.82 24.50 -3.17
CA VAL A 479 17.34 23.35 -2.44
C VAL A 479 16.19 22.48 -1.94
N ARG A 480 16.34 21.16 -2.09
CA ARG A 480 15.38 20.18 -1.58
C ARG A 480 16.10 18.97 -1.02
N GLU A 481 15.86 18.68 0.25
CA GLU A 481 16.39 17.50 0.93
C GLU A 481 15.46 16.30 0.70
N LEU A 482 16.02 15.10 0.66
CA LEU A 482 15.24 13.85 0.52
C LEU A 482 14.15 13.71 1.60
N ASP A 483 14.49 14.10 2.82
CA ASP A 483 13.64 14.07 4.01
C ASP A 483 12.40 14.92 3.92
N LYS A 484 12.29 15.78 2.91
CA LYS A 484 11.13 16.62 2.67
C LYS A 484 10.18 16.03 1.63
N SER A 485 10.55 14.95 0.96
CA SER A 485 9.71 14.28 -0.05
C SER A 485 8.28 14.04 0.44
N ILE A 486 7.26 14.48 -0.29
CA ILE A 486 5.86 14.24 0.13
C ILE A 486 5.36 12.81 -0.15
N ILE A 487 6.23 11.96 -0.69
CA ILE A 487 5.94 10.55 -0.99
C ILE A 487 6.16 9.67 0.24
N ILE A 488 7.13 10.03 1.08
CA ILE A 488 7.49 9.23 2.26
C ILE A 488 6.59 9.52 3.45
N ARG A 489 6.56 8.59 4.41
CA ARG A 489 6.00 8.85 5.74
C ARG A 489 6.73 10.02 6.40
N LYS A 490 5.98 10.88 7.09
CA LYS A 490 6.50 11.99 7.88
C LYS A 490 6.14 11.83 9.36
N PRO A 491 7.12 11.98 10.29
CA PRO A 491 8.54 12.25 10.03
C PRO A 491 9.25 11.08 9.33
N ALA A 492 10.33 11.39 8.59
CA ALA A 492 11.14 10.39 7.91
C ALA A 492 11.74 9.40 8.93
N GLN A 493 11.66 8.10 8.64
CA GLN A 493 12.27 7.05 9.47
C GLN A 493 13.62 6.66 8.89
N LYS A 494 14.67 6.86 9.69
CA LYS A 494 16.06 6.72 9.29
C LYS A 494 16.82 5.72 10.17
N THR A 495 16.37 5.56 11.41
CA THR A 495 16.96 4.62 12.37
C THR A 495 16.05 3.44 12.63
N GLU A 496 16.63 2.36 13.13
CA GLU A 496 15.92 1.15 13.55
C GLU A 496 14.82 1.44 14.57
N SER A 497 15.12 2.27 15.58
CA SER A 497 14.13 2.71 16.57
C SER A 497 12.97 3.44 15.92
N GLN A 498 13.23 4.31 14.94
CA GLN A 498 12.18 5.05 14.24
C GLN A 498 11.32 4.12 13.39
N PHE A 499 11.89 3.09 12.75
CA PHE A 499 11.10 2.04 12.08
C PHE A 499 10.21 1.30 13.08
N ASP A 500 10.74 0.98 14.25
CA ASP A 500 9.98 0.25 15.26
C ASP A 500 8.85 1.08 15.86
N GLU A 501 8.87 2.40 15.84
CA GLU A 501 7.77 3.24 16.31
C GLU A 501 6.47 3.07 15.52
N SER A 502 6.52 2.63 14.25
CA SER A 502 5.33 2.43 13.41
C SER A 502 4.74 1.02 13.46
N GLN A 503 5.34 0.09 14.21
CA GLN A 503 4.80 -1.27 14.28
C GLN A 503 3.36 -1.31 14.77
N ILE A 504 2.52 -2.02 14.03
CA ILE A 504 1.09 -2.13 14.33
C ILE A 504 0.85 -3.26 15.34
N ILE A 505 0.86 -2.91 16.62
CA ILE A 505 0.63 -3.83 17.74
C ILE A 505 -0.87 -4.10 18.01
N PRO A 506 -1.26 -5.27 18.57
CA PRO A 506 -2.67 -5.59 18.87
C PRO A 506 -3.38 -4.57 19.78
N ASN A 507 -2.62 -3.85 20.60
CA ASN A 507 -3.15 -2.78 21.45
C ASN A 507 -3.66 -1.58 20.64
N LEU A 508 -3.14 -1.28 19.44
CA LEU A 508 -3.70 -0.26 18.55
C LEU A 508 -5.16 -0.58 18.20
N GLN A 509 -5.48 -1.85 17.93
CA GLN A 509 -6.85 -2.26 17.62
C GLN A 509 -7.78 -2.12 18.84
N LYS A 510 -7.26 -2.37 20.06
CA LYS A 510 -8.02 -2.21 21.32
C LYS A 510 -8.21 -0.74 21.70
N THR A 511 -7.18 0.09 21.61
CA THR A 511 -7.22 1.52 21.97
C THR A 511 -8.04 2.34 20.99
N ASN A 512 -8.24 1.84 19.77
CA ASN A 512 -9.09 2.44 18.75
C ASN A 512 -10.50 1.85 18.70
N SER A 513 -10.83 0.91 19.60
CA SER A 513 -12.17 0.34 19.67
C SER A 513 -13.21 1.43 20.03
N GLY A 514 -14.26 1.52 19.22
CA GLY A 514 -15.32 2.52 19.39
C GLY A 514 -15.14 3.83 18.61
N LEU A 515 -14.03 4.00 17.89
CA LEU A 515 -13.91 5.08 16.90
C LEU A 515 -14.69 4.73 15.63
N THR A 516 -15.26 5.75 14.98
CA THR A 516 -15.79 5.61 13.62
C THR A 516 -14.65 5.41 12.63
N ALA A 517 -14.92 4.82 11.46
CA ALA A 517 -13.92 4.68 10.40
C ALA A 517 -13.25 6.03 10.04
N GLN A 518 -14.03 7.12 10.05
CA GLN A 518 -13.54 8.47 9.78
C GLN A 518 -12.56 8.95 10.85
N ALA A 519 -12.93 8.83 12.13
CA ALA A 519 -12.07 9.23 13.23
C ALA A 519 -10.78 8.39 13.31
N LEU A 520 -10.89 7.10 12.97
CA LEU A 520 -9.73 6.20 12.89
C LEU A 520 -8.77 6.62 11.76
N SER A 521 -9.32 6.91 10.57
CA SER A 521 -8.57 7.37 9.41
C SER A 521 -7.75 8.63 9.72
N GLU A 522 -8.37 9.65 10.30
CA GLU A 522 -7.66 10.89 10.66
C GLU A 522 -6.60 10.65 11.75
N LYS A 523 -6.91 9.83 12.76
CA LYS A 523 -5.98 9.51 13.86
C LYS A 523 -4.74 8.77 13.37
N LEU A 524 -4.87 7.89 12.38
CA LEU A 524 -3.78 7.08 11.86
C LEU A 524 -3.07 7.70 10.65
N PHE A 525 -3.52 8.86 10.17
CA PHE A 525 -3.00 9.48 8.94
C PHE A 525 -1.47 9.64 8.94
N CYS A 526 -0.89 10.12 10.04
CA CYS A 526 0.56 10.34 10.13
C CYS A 526 1.41 9.06 10.05
N HIS A 527 0.80 7.89 10.23
CA HIS A 527 1.47 6.59 10.06
C HIS A 527 1.43 6.10 8.61
N CYS A 528 0.58 6.68 7.76
CA CYS A 528 0.52 6.35 6.35
C CYS A 528 1.56 7.16 5.56
N GLY A 529 2.47 6.46 4.87
CA GLY A 529 3.33 7.01 3.84
C GLY A 529 4.39 6.03 3.40
N TRP A 530 5.00 6.25 2.23
CA TRP A 530 6.01 5.33 1.70
C TRP A 530 7.21 5.23 2.64
N PRO A 531 7.84 4.05 2.82
CA PRO A 531 9.02 3.93 3.66
C PRO A 531 10.19 4.76 3.10
N TYR A 532 10.82 5.58 3.95
CA TYR A 532 11.97 6.39 3.56
C TYR A 532 13.08 5.57 2.92
N HIS A 533 13.45 4.46 3.58
CA HIS A 533 14.53 3.59 3.13
C HIS A 533 14.24 2.88 1.81
N MET A 534 13.01 2.97 1.29
CA MET A 534 12.60 2.39 0.01
C MET A 534 12.27 3.45 -1.05
N ILE A 535 12.63 4.72 -0.82
CA ILE A 535 12.35 5.80 -1.80
C ILE A 535 13.04 5.56 -3.15
N LEU A 536 14.16 4.85 -3.18
CA LEU A 536 14.82 4.37 -4.39
C LEU A 536 14.64 2.85 -4.56
N PRO A 537 14.53 2.36 -5.80
CA PRO A 537 14.84 0.97 -6.11
C PRO A 537 16.28 0.63 -5.68
N ARG A 538 16.58 -0.65 -5.43
CA ARG A 538 17.95 -1.06 -5.04
C ARG A 538 18.99 -0.77 -6.15
N GLY A 539 18.61 -0.94 -7.41
CA GLY A 539 19.59 -0.93 -8.50
C GLY A 539 20.45 -2.19 -8.52
N THR A 540 21.56 -2.13 -9.24
CA THR A 540 22.50 -3.26 -9.44
C THR A 540 23.91 -2.86 -9.04
N LYS A 541 24.79 -3.85 -8.84
CA LYS A 541 26.22 -3.62 -8.57
C LYS A 541 26.94 -3.19 -9.85
N GLY A 542 28.19 -2.75 -9.72
CA GLY A 542 29.02 -2.34 -10.85
C GLY A 542 28.58 -0.98 -11.39
N GLU A 543 28.24 -0.90 -12.68
CA GLU A 543 27.77 0.32 -13.34
C GLU A 543 26.37 0.78 -12.86
N GLY A 544 25.65 -0.09 -12.15
CA GLY A 544 24.30 0.19 -11.69
C GLY A 544 23.24 0.12 -12.78
N THR A 545 22.01 0.37 -12.37
CA THR A 545 20.88 0.39 -13.29
C THR A 545 20.69 1.82 -13.79
N LYS A 546 20.56 2.00 -15.10
CA LYS A 546 20.34 3.31 -15.74
C LYS A 546 18.89 3.77 -15.62
N PHE A 547 18.70 5.02 -15.25
CA PHE A 547 17.42 5.68 -15.09
C PHE A 547 17.40 7.03 -15.81
N LYS A 548 16.21 7.44 -16.25
CA LYS A 548 15.90 8.82 -16.56
C LYS A 548 15.27 9.46 -15.33
N MET A 549 15.83 10.56 -14.85
CA MET A 549 15.22 11.46 -13.87
C MET A 549 14.63 12.64 -14.61
N ILE A 550 13.38 12.97 -14.31
CA ILE A 550 12.70 14.14 -14.87
C ILE A 550 12.27 15.08 -13.77
N VAL A 551 12.49 16.37 -14.00
CA VAL A 551 11.90 17.46 -13.22
C VAL A 551 10.95 18.19 -14.16
N PHE A 552 9.66 18.09 -13.87
CA PHE A 552 8.61 18.83 -14.57
C PHE A 552 8.12 19.95 -13.66
N ILE A 553 8.10 21.18 -14.17
CA ILE A 553 7.59 22.35 -13.46
C ILE A 553 6.22 22.70 -14.02
N SER A 554 5.18 22.62 -13.20
CA SER A 554 3.81 22.99 -13.60
C SER A 554 3.36 24.29 -12.93
N ASP A 555 2.32 24.93 -13.46
CA ASP A 555 1.69 26.09 -12.81
C ASP A 555 1.17 25.73 -11.40
N GLY A 556 1.76 26.33 -10.38
CA GLY A 556 1.41 26.05 -8.98
C GLY A 556 0.26 26.91 -8.45
N THR A 557 -0.30 27.82 -9.24
CA THR A 557 -1.24 28.85 -8.75
C THR A 557 -2.44 28.24 -8.02
N ASN A 558 -3.05 27.21 -8.62
CA ASN A 558 -4.24 26.55 -8.08
C ASN A 558 -3.93 25.27 -7.29
N ASP A 559 -2.67 24.87 -7.20
CA ASP A 559 -2.26 23.71 -6.40
C ASP A 559 -2.32 24.05 -4.91
N MET A 560 -2.93 23.17 -4.12
CA MET A 560 -2.90 23.20 -2.65
C MET A 560 -1.72 22.39 -2.08
N VAL A 561 -0.71 22.08 -2.92
CA VAL A 561 0.49 21.34 -2.51
C VAL A 561 1.15 22.10 -1.36
N PRO A 562 1.38 21.44 -0.21
CA PRO A 562 1.88 22.13 0.98
C PRO A 562 3.21 22.84 0.72
N LEU A 563 3.35 24.04 1.30
CA LEU A 563 4.62 24.78 1.30
C LEU A 563 5.59 24.29 2.40
N TYR A 564 5.07 23.55 3.38
CA TYR A 564 5.78 23.04 4.54
C TYR A 564 5.45 21.56 4.76
N ASP A 565 6.29 20.88 5.54
CA ASP A 565 6.13 19.45 5.82
C ASP A 565 4.85 19.20 6.63
N GLN A 566 4.07 18.24 6.16
CA GLN A 566 2.88 17.72 6.85
C GLN A 566 3.13 16.27 7.25
N CYS A 567 2.45 15.78 8.30
CA CYS A 567 2.60 14.37 8.66
C CYS A 567 2.02 13.45 7.55
N GLY A 568 2.48 12.21 7.48
CA GLY A 568 2.06 11.25 6.45
C GLY A 568 2.54 11.57 5.02
N SER A 569 2.11 10.77 4.04
CA SER A 569 2.33 11.03 2.61
C SER A 569 1.10 11.66 1.97
N THR A 570 1.18 12.94 1.61
CA THR A 570 0.03 13.65 1.05
C THR A 570 -0.33 13.18 -0.37
N VAL A 571 0.59 12.52 -1.10
CA VAL A 571 0.33 11.98 -2.44
C VAL A 571 -0.27 10.59 -2.39
N LEU A 572 0.24 9.71 -1.53
CA LEU A 572 -0.19 8.32 -1.48
C LEU A 572 -1.35 8.10 -0.52
N CYS A 573 -1.47 8.89 0.55
CA CYS A 573 -2.46 8.69 1.62
C CYS A 573 -3.64 9.66 1.58
N GLY A 574 -3.69 10.55 0.58
CA GLY A 574 -4.72 11.57 0.46
C GLY A 574 -4.53 12.72 1.44
N ALA A 575 -5.62 13.41 1.76
CA ALA A 575 -5.62 14.51 2.72
C ALA A 575 -5.81 14.01 4.16
N GLU A 576 -5.31 14.76 5.16
CA GLU A 576 -5.38 14.38 6.57
C GLU A 576 -6.82 14.31 7.07
N LYS A 577 -7.57 15.41 6.99
CA LYS A 577 -8.97 15.42 7.45
C LYS A 577 -9.88 14.73 6.45
N TRP A 578 -11.00 14.23 6.94
CA TRP A 578 -11.92 13.41 6.16
C TRP A 578 -12.50 14.17 4.96
N TYR A 579 -12.83 15.44 5.15
CA TYR A 579 -13.46 16.30 4.14
C TYR A 579 -12.48 17.23 3.41
N ASP A 580 -11.18 17.12 3.71
CA ASP A 580 -10.17 17.89 3.00
C ASP A 580 -10.03 17.42 1.55
N LYS A 581 -9.72 18.36 0.67
CA LYS A 581 -9.42 18.07 -0.73
C LYS A 581 -8.00 17.56 -0.86
N PHE A 582 -7.78 16.66 -1.83
CA PHE A 582 -6.43 16.28 -2.23
C PHE A 582 -5.63 17.54 -2.64
N PRO A 583 -4.38 17.69 -2.21
CA PRO A 583 -3.67 18.97 -2.30
C PRO A 583 -3.21 19.31 -3.73
N ASP A 584 -3.34 18.42 -4.71
CA ASP A 584 -2.93 18.68 -6.09
C ASP A 584 -4.16 18.59 -7.00
N ILE A 585 -4.47 19.65 -7.74
CA ILE A 585 -5.65 19.67 -8.60
C ILE A 585 -5.49 18.77 -9.83
N ARG A 586 -4.25 18.39 -10.15
CA ARG A 586 -3.95 17.56 -11.32
C ARG A 586 -4.27 16.09 -11.08
N PRO A 587 -4.46 15.31 -12.16
CA PRO A 587 -4.59 13.86 -12.08
C PRO A 587 -3.35 13.25 -11.42
N MET A 588 -3.54 12.21 -10.63
CA MET A 588 -2.42 11.55 -9.96
C MET A 588 -1.51 10.88 -10.99
N GLY A 589 -0.20 11.06 -10.80
CA GLY A 589 0.82 10.66 -11.77
C GLY A 589 1.09 11.69 -12.87
N TYR A 590 0.43 12.85 -12.91
CA TYR A 590 0.78 13.93 -13.84
C TYR A 590 2.27 14.33 -13.72
N PRO A 591 3.02 14.44 -14.84
CA PRO A 591 2.57 14.51 -16.24
C PRO A 591 2.44 13.15 -16.98
N PHE A 592 2.61 12.03 -16.28
CA PHE A 592 2.59 10.66 -16.79
C PHE A 592 1.22 9.97 -16.67
N ASN A 593 0.15 10.71 -16.42
CA ASN A 593 -1.20 10.16 -16.32
C ASN A 593 -1.86 9.91 -17.69
N ARG A 594 -1.21 10.29 -18.79
CA ARG A 594 -1.74 10.17 -20.16
C ARG A 594 -0.69 9.58 -21.11
N PRO A 595 -1.11 8.97 -22.23
CA PRO A 595 -0.22 8.44 -23.25
C PRO A 595 0.80 9.47 -23.74
N PHE A 596 1.98 8.98 -24.11
CA PHE A 596 2.99 9.81 -24.74
C PHE A 596 2.64 10.14 -26.20
N LYS A 597 3.02 11.34 -26.64
CA LYS A 597 2.98 11.74 -28.05
C LYS A 597 3.81 10.79 -28.89
N ASP A 598 3.18 10.17 -29.89
CA ASP A 598 3.74 9.09 -30.72
C ASP A 598 4.34 7.94 -29.89
N GLY A 599 3.85 7.69 -28.68
CA GLY A 599 4.38 6.66 -27.79
C GLY A 599 5.80 6.92 -27.27
N SER A 600 6.31 8.15 -27.35
CA SER A 600 7.68 8.49 -26.93
C SER A 600 7.72 9.57 -25.87
N TYR A 601 8.37 9.28 -24.73
CA TYR A 601 8.55 10.28 -23.66
C TYR A 601 9.38 11.47 -24.19
N GLU A 602 10.43 11.20 -24.97
CA GLU A 602 11.29 12.25 -25.53
C GLU A 602 10.50 13.20 -26.42
N LYS A 603 9.70 12.67 -27.35
CA LYS A 603 8.85 13.49 -28.22
C LYS A 603 7.81 14.28 -27.45
N THR A 604 7.31 13.73 -26.34
CA THR A 604 6.31 14.36 -25.49
C THR A 604 6.85 15.61 -24.79
N PHE A 605 8.09 15.55 -24.29
CA PHE A 605 8.70 16.65 -23.54
C PHE A 605 9.66 17.52 -24.36
N LYS A 606 9.91 17.16 -25.63
CA LYS A 606 10.83 17.89 -26.50
C LYS A 606 10.42 19.35 -26.67
N GLY A 607 11.35 20.26 -26.36
CA GLY A 607 11.18 21.70 -26.57
C GLY A 607 10.41 22.42 -25.46
N LEU A 608 9.97 21.70 -24.42
CA LEU A 608 9.38 22.33 -23.24
C LEU A 608 10.48 22.96 -22.39
N HIS A 609 10.35 24.25 -22.07
CA HIS A 609 11.30 25.01 -21.25
C HIS A 609 11.17 24.70 -19.76
N ASN A 610 10.01 24.20 -19.33
CA ASN A 610 9.68 23.86 -17.95
C ASN A 610 10.00 22.41 -17.58
N VAL A 611 10.80 21.71 -18.39
CA VAL A 611 11.16 20.30 -18.20
C VAL A 611 12.66 20.10 -18.33
N ALA A 612 13.25 19.38 -17.38
CA ALA A 612 14.64 18.93 -17.45
C ALA A 612 14.69 17.42 -17.25
N ILE A 613 15.50 16.74 -18.07
CA ILE A 613 15.68 15.28 -18.03
C ILE A 613 17.16 15.00 -17.86
N LYS A 614 17.52 14.28 -16.80
CA LYS A 614 18.90 13.91 -16.44
C LYS A 614 19.04 12.40 -16.41
N ASP A 615 20.13 11.91 -16.99
CA ASP A 615 20.54 10.51 -16.84
C ASP A 615 21.14 10.29 -15.46
N VAL A 616 20.63 9.28 -14.74
CA VAL A 616 21.15 8.89 -13.44
C VAL A 616 21.34 7.37 -13.36
N ALA A 617 22.34 6.93 -12.60
CA ALA A 617 22.55 5.52 -12.31
C ALA A 617 22.23 5.23 -10.85
N ILE A 618 21.42 4.20 -10.58
CA ILE A 618 21.22 3.70 -9.22
C ILE A 618 22.13 2.50 -9.00
N ILE A 619 23.08 2.66 -8.09
CA ILE A 619 24.14 1.68 -7.82
C ILE A 619 23.93 1.07 -6.44
N TRP A 620 23.87 -0.26 -6.41
CA TRP A 620 23.98 -1.02 -5.17
C TRP A 620 25.45 -1.11 -4.77
N LYS A 621 25.81 -0.44 -3.67
CA LYS A 621 27.14 -0.45 -3.06
C LYS A 621 27.20 -1.50 -1.93
N ASP A 622 28.36 -2.16 -1.82
CA ASP A 622 28.69 -3.01 -0.67
C ASP A 622 29.38 -2.20 0.45
N ASP A 623 29.99 -1.06 0.10
CA ASP A 623 30.75 -0.21 1.01
C ASP A 623 29.82 0.66 1.88
N ASP A 624 30.24 0.90 3.12
CA ASP A 624 29.56 1.84 4.01
C ASP A 624 29.79 3.28 3.56
N PHE A 625 28.72 3.93 3.08
CA PHE A 625 28.63 5.39 3.08
C PHE A 625 28.19 5.89 4.46
N SER A 626 28.64 7.08 4.84
CA SER A 626 28.23 7.76 6.07
C SER A 626 26.71 7.87 6.11
N GLU A 627 26.12 7.41 7.21
CA GLU A 627 24.69 7.54 7.48
C GLU A 627 24.48 8.78 8.35
N PHE A 628 23.61 9.69 7.88
CA PHE A 628 23.07 10.88 8.55
C PHE A 628 24.05 11.84 9.21
#